data_AF-A0A4U1GBR1-F1
#
_entry.id   AF-A0A4U1GBR1-F1
#
_cell.length_a   1.000
_cell.length_b   1.000
_cell.length_c   1.000
_cell.angle_alpha   90.00
_cell.angle_beta   90.00
_cell.angle_gamma   90.00
#
_symmetry.space_group_name_H-M   'P 1'
#
loop_
_entity.id
_entity.type
_entity.pdbx_description
1 polymer ?
#
loop_
_entity_poly.entity_id
_entity_poly.type
_entity_poly.pdbx_seq_one_letter_code
_entity_poly.pdbx_strand_id
1 'polypeptide(L)'
;MDNQEENNDWKKEAPILAGLSVHHPFSVPEGYFEELPLHVSNAVYLEKIKTKAAESGFTTPINYFNELREDINAALLKEKIKAAVPEGHDYAVPANYFEQLQSNILSKTIYEAKTPQSPRVVRLWHSKLLKYASAACFIIMSATGVYFYQQHKPAQKLAYNELATEQILYDIDEDVIIDHIKDNDLQQAKPAAKDVALENYILSNYSQNEIASNL
;
A
#
# COMPACT_ATOMS: atom_id res chain seq x y z
N MET A 1 61.48 -66.38 11.65
CA MET A 1 60.39 -67.34 11.49
C MET A 1 59.10 -66.63 11.86
N ASP A 2 58.62 -65.83 10.92
CA ASP A 2 57.31 -65.98 10.26
C ASP A 2 56.10 -66.30 11.16
N ASN A 3 55.67 -65.32 11.96
CA ASN A 3 54.33 -65.33 12.58
C ASN A 3 53.28 -64.58 11.72
N GLN A 4 53.59 -64.26 10.46
CA GLN A 4 52.68 -63.54 9.55
C GLN A 4 51.90 -64.46 8.60
N GLU A 5 52.20 -65.76 8.57
CA GLU A 5 51.54 -66.69 7.64
C GLU A 5 50.35 -67.43 8.25
N GLU A 6 50.30 -67.64 9.57
CA GLU A 6 49.27 -68.50 10.20
C GLU A 6 47.90 -67.84 10.43
N ASN A 7 47.70 -66.54 10.12
CA ASN A 7 46.42 -65.88 10.37
C ASN A 7 46.00 -64.92 9.24
N ASN A 8 46.13 -65.37 8.00
CA ASN A 8 45.66 -64.63 6.82
C ASN A 8 44.65 -65.43 5.98
N ASP A 9 44.18 -66.59 6.45
CA ASP A 9 43.20 -67.41 5.72
C ASP A 9 41.87 -66.68 5.49
N TRP A 10 41.49 -65.77 6.40
CA TRP A 10 40.33 -64.89 6.23
C TRP A 10 40.41 -64.03 4.95
N LYS A 11 41.62 -63.72 4.46
CA LYS A 11 41.79 -62.97 3.20
C LYS A 11 41.44 -63.80 1.97
N LYS A 12 41.59 -65.12 2.06
CA LYS A 12 41.16 -66.06 1.01
C LYS A 12 39.65 -66.30 1.09
N GLU A 13 39.10 -66.36 2.30
CA GLU A 13 37.67 -66.58 2.54
C GLU A 13 36.82 -65.35 2.20
N ALA A 14 37.38 -64.14 2.37
CA ALA A 14 36.70 -62.88 2.08
C ALA A 14 37.61 -61.93 1.27
N PRO A 15 37.88 -62.23 -0.01
CA PRO A 15 38.77 -61.41 -0.85
C PRO A 15 38.23 -59.99 -1.05
N ILE A 16 36.90 -59.82 -1.04
CA ILE A 16 36.24 -58.52 -1.12
C ILE A 16 36.56 -57.68 0.14
N LEU A 17 36.53 -58.29 1.32
CA LEU A 17 36.83 -57.59 2.59
C LEU A 17 38.33 -57.29 2.72
N ALA A 18 39.18 -58.20 2.26
CA ALA A 18 40.62 -58.00 2.26
C ALA A 18 41.09 -56.91 1.28
N GLY A 19 40.33 -56.67 0.21
CA GLY A 19 40.60 -55.63 -0.78
C GLY A 19 40.08 -54.23 -0.38
N LEU A 20 39.29 -54.11 0.69
CA LEU A 20 38.86 -52.82 1.19
C LEU A 20 40.04 -52.09 1.83
N SER A 21 40.17 -50.79 1.53
CA SER A 21 41.12 -49.94 2.24
C SER A 21 40.71 -49.87 3.72
N VAL A 22 41.64 -50.15 4.62
CA VAL A 22 41.44 -49.93 6.06
C VAL A 22 41.47 -48.43 6.30
N HIS A 23 40.35 -47.78 6.06
CA HIS A 23 40.17 -46.37 6.38
C HIS A 23 39.49 -46.27 7.75
N HIS A 24 40.17 -45.65 8.72
CA HIS A 24 39.54 -45.34 10.00
C HIS A 24 38.42 -44.33 9.74
N PRO A 25 37.13 -44.66 10.01
CA PRO A 25 36.02 -43.75 9.76
C PRO A 25 36.05 -42.52 10.69
N PHE A 26 36.89 -42.57 11.73
CA PHE A 26 37.12 -41.49 12.68
C PHE A 26 38.52 -40.93 12.49
N SER A 27 38.69 -40.09 11.47
CA SER A 27 39.89 -39.26 11.31
C SER A 27 39.51 -37.79 11.54
N VAL A 28 40.39 -37.06 12.22
CA VAL A 28 40.26 -35.60 12.35
C VAL A 28 41.13 -34.92 11.29
N PRO A 29 40.76 -33.71 10.84
CA PRO A 29 41.59 -32.92 9.95
C PRO A 29 42.97 -32.63 10.56
N GLU A 30 43.95 -32.41 9.69
CA GLU A 30 45.26 -31.91 10.09
C GLU A 30 45.12 -30.57 10.82
N GLY A 31 45.84 -30.38 11.93
CA GLY A 31 45.77 -29.15 12.73
C GLY A 31 44.60 -29.09 13.73
N TYR A 32 43.72 -30.10 13.77
CA TYR A 32 42.52 -30.07 14.63
C TYR A 32 42.86 -29.87 16.10
N PHE A 33 43.85 -30.58 16.64
CA PHE A 33 44.21 -30.52 18.06
C PHE A 33 45.09 -29.31 18.39
N GLU A 34 45.82 -28.81 17.39
CA GLU A 34 46.68 -27.64 17.46
C GLU A 34 45.83 -26.36 17.55
N GLU A 35 44.73 -26.29 16.80
CA GLU A 35 43.80 -25.15 16.81
C GLU A 35 42.70 -25.26 17.87
N LEU A 36 42.47 -26.46 18.42
CA LEU A 36 41.42 -26.71 19.43
C LEU A 36 41.49 -25.73 20.62
N PRO A 37 42.66 -25.46 21.24
CA PRO A 37 42.74 -24.55 22.38
C PRO A 37 42.31 -23.13 22.02
N LEU A 38 42.67 -22.67 20.81
CA LEU A 38 42.28 -21.37 20.29
C LEU A 38 40.76 -21.33 20.07
N HIS A 39 40.19 -22.32 19.39
CA HIS A 39 38.75 -22.40 19.15
C HIS A 39 37.94 -22.44 20.45
N VAL A 40 38.37 -23.25 21.43
CA VAL A 40 37.70 -23.32 22.74
C VAL A 40 37.80 -21.98 23.46
N SER A 41 38.97 -21.32 23.47
CA SER A 41 39.13 -20.02 24.11
C SER A 41 38.25 -18.94 23.47
N ASN A 42 38.15 -18.93 22.14
CA ASN A 42 37.30 -18.01 21.39
C ASN A 42 35.81 -18.27 21.66
N ALA A 43 35.38 -19.54 21.68
CA ALA A 43 34.01 -19.89 22.00
C ALA A 43 33.62 -19.43 23.41
N VAL A 44 34.48 -19.69 24.41
CA VAL A 44 34.27 -19.24 25.79
C VAL A 44 34.26 -17.71 25.89
N TYR A 45 35.11 -17.02 25.14
CA TYR A 45 35.13 -15.56 25.11
C TYR A 45 33.83 -14.98 24.51
N LEU A 46 33.36 -15.53 23.39
CA LEU A 46 32.10 -15.14 22.77
C LEU A 46 30.90 -15.41 23.68
N GLU A 47 30.89 -16.53 24.39
CA GLU A 47 29.85 -16.85 25.37
C GLU A 47 29.86 -15.86 26.54
N LYS A 48 31.05 -15.48 27.04
CA LYS A 48 31.20 -14.42 28.06
C LYS A 48 30.71 -13.06 27.57
N ILE A 49 30.93 -12.72 26.30
CA ILE A 49 30.40 -11.48 25.72
C ILE A 49 28.87 -11.56 25.63
N LYS A 50 28.33 -12.67 25.11
CA LYS A 50 26.89 -12.86 24.92
C LYS A 50 26.12 -12.81 26.24
N THR A 51 26.68 -13.38 27.31
CA THR A 51 26.09 -13.35 28.65
C THR A 51 26.18 -11.97 29.32
N LYS A 52 27.26 -11.21 29.07
CA LYS A 52 27.38 -9.82 29.55
C LYS A 52 26.55 -8.82 28.74
N ALA A 53 26.34 -9.08 27.45
CA ALA A 53 25.60 -8.23 26.53
C ALA A 53 24.12 -8.65 26.42
N ALA A 54 23.51 -9.08 27.54
CA ALA A 54 22.12 -9.52 27.62
C ALA A 54 21.08 -8.48 27.13
N GLU A 55 21.50 -7.22 26.96
CA GLU A 55 20.76 -6.18 26.26
C GLU A 55 21.46 -5.87 24.94
N SER A 56 20.89 -6.40 23.84
CA SER A 56 21.18 -6.09 22.43
C SER A 56 22.53 -5.40 22.18
N GLY A 57 23.60 -6.19 22.06
CA GLY A 57 24.99 -5.72 21.94
C GLY A 57 25.33 -4.81 20.74
N PHE A 58 24.37 -4.52 19.87
CA PHE A 58 24.46 -3.48 18.84
C PHE A 58 23.09 -2.81 18.68
N THR A 59 22.85 -1.76 19.46
CA THR A 59 21.76 -0.82 19.19
C THR A 59 22.32 0.36 18.41
N THR A 60 21.56 0.80 17.40
CA THR A 60 21.86 2.07 16.77
C THR A 60 21.43 3.21 17.71
N PRO A 61 22.14 4.34 17.73
CA PRO A 61 21.70 5.52 18.45
C PRO A 61 20.27 5.91 18.07
N ILE A 62 19.57 6.56 18.98
CA ILE A 62 18.23 7.09 18.70
C ILE A 62 18.30 8.03 17.49
N ASN A 63 17.32 7.94 16.60
CA ASN A 63 17.25 8.69 15.33
C ASN A 63 18.35 8.45 14.30
N TYR A 64 19.27 7.50 14.48
CA TYR A 64 20.33 7.21 13.51
C TYR A 64 19.81 7.13 12.06
N PHE A 65 18.78 6.33 11.82
CA PHE A 65 18.23 6.16 10.46
C PHE A 65 17.42 7.36 9.95
N ASN A 66 16.87 8.18 10.86
CA ASN A 66 16.13 9.38 10.47
C ASN A 66 17.10 10.48 9.99
N GLU A 67 18.25 10.62 10.65
CA GLU A 67 19.25 11.66 10.37
C GLU A 67 20.29 11.23 9.32
N LEU A 68 20.52 9.92 9.13
CA LEU A 68 21.53 9.38 8.22
C LEU A 68 21.47 9.97 6.81
N ARG A 69 20.26 10.20 6.28
CA ARG A 69 20.10 10.79 4.95
C ARG A 69 20.61 12.23 4.91
N GLU A 70 20.31 13.03 5.92
CA GLU A 70 20.77 14.42 6.00
C GLU A 70 22.28 14.45 6.18
N ASP A 71 22.83 13.60 7.05
CA ASP A 71 24.27 13.49 7.30
C ASP A 71 25.06 13.13 6.04
N ILE A 72 24.59 12.14 5.27
CA ILE A 72 25.21 11.75 4.01
C ILE A 72 25.17 12.92 3.02
N ASN A 73 24.04 13.60 2.90
CA ASN A 73 23.92 14.74 1.99
C ASN A 73 24.80 15.92 2.43
N ALA A 74 24.90 16.18 3.74
CA ALA A 74 25.77 17.21 4.28
C ALA A 74 27.24 16.90 4.03
N ALA A 75 27.65 15.63 4.20
CA ALA A 75 29.01 15.18 3.89
C ALA A 75 29.34 15.34 2.40
N LEU A 76 28.44 14.92 1.50
CA LEU A 76 28.60 15.10 0.06
C LEU A 76 28.64 16.58 -0.34
N LEU A 77 27.79 17.42 0.26
CA LEU A 77 27.78 18.85 0.00
C LEU A 77 29.10 19.49 0.45
N LYS A 78 29.60 19.11 1.64
CA LYS A 78 30.88 19.58 2.17
C LYS A 78 32.03 19.25 1.21
N GLU A 79 32.06 18.04 0.67
CA GLU A 79 33.07 17.62 -0.31
C GLU A 79 32.96 18.43 -1.61
N LYS A 80 31.73 18.61 -2.13
CA LYS A 80 31.49 19.44 -3.33
C LYS A 80 31.93 20.88 -3.14
N ILE A 81 31.62 21.49 -2.00
CA ILE A 81 32.03 22.86 -1.69
C ILE A 81 33.56 22.93 -1.62
N LYS A 82 34.21 21.98 -0.94
CA LYS A 82 35.67 21.94 -0.87
C LYS A 82 36.32 21.80 -2.25
N ALA A 83 35.72 21.03 -3.16
CA ALA A 83 36.22 20.89 -4.53
C ALA A 83 35.94 22.13 -5.40
N ALA A 84 34.87 22.88 -5.12
CA ALA A 84 34.48 24.07 -5.87
C ALA A 84 35.22 25.34 -5.42
N VAL A 85 35.72 25.37 -4.18
CA VAL A 85 36.52 26.49 -3.65
C VAL A 85 37.99 26.29 -4.05
N PRO A 86 38.58 27.21 -4.85
CA PRO A 86 40.01 27.14 -5.15
C PRO A 86 40.84 27.34 -3.88
N GLU A 87 41.93 26.58 -3.73
CA GLU A 87 42.83 26.69 -2.58
C GLU A 87 43.28 28.15 -2.38
N GLY A 88 43.08 28.68 -1.17
CA GLY A 88 43.42 30.06 -0.81
C GLY A 88 42.25 31.06 -0.79
N HIS A 89 41.03 30.62 -1.13
CA HIS A 89 39.81 31.46 -1.08
C HIS A 89 38.79 31.02 -0.01
N ASP A 90 39.22 30.24 0.99
CA ASP A 90 38.33 29.63 2.00
C ASP A 90 37.44 30.64 2.76
N TYR A 91 37.88 31.91 2.84
CA TYR A 91 37.17 33.01 3.49
C TYR A 91 37.27 34.34 2.74
N ALA A 92 37.60 34.31 1.44
CA ALA A 92 37.74 35.52 0.64
C ALA A 92 36.38 35.97 0.09
N VAL A 93 36.03 37.24 0.31
CA VAL A 93 34.86 37.83 -0.38
C VAL A 93 35.17 38.03 -1.86
N PRO A 94 34.17 37.89 -2.76
CA PRO A 94 34.35 38.15 -4.18
C PRO A 94 34.89 39.56 -4.44
N ALA A 95 35.65 39.72 -5.54
CA ALA A 95 36.13 41.03 -5.96
C ALA A 95 34.95 42.01 -6.13
N ASN A 96 35.08 43.22 -5.59
CA ASN A 96 34.07 44.27 -5.59
C ASN A 96 32.79 43.98 -4.77
N TYR A 97 32.82 43.00 -3.84
CA TYR A 97 31.67 42.67 -3.01
C TYR A 97 31.11 43.88 -2.26
N PHE A 98 31.98 44.65 -1.58
CA PHE A 98 31.55 45.77 -0.74
C PHE A 98 31.10 46.98 -1.57
N GLU A 99 31.72 47.20 -2.71
CA GLU A 99 31.40 48.24 -3.69
C GLU A 99 30.00 48.00 -4.28
N GLN A 100 29.67 46.74 -4.56
CA GLN A 100 28.35 46.34 -5.07
C GLN A 100 27.30 46.17 -3.96
N LEU A 101 27.72 45.87 -2.72
CA LEU A 101 26.82 45.63 -1.59
C LEU A 101 25.86 46.80 -1.37
N GLN A 102 26.38 48.03 -1.34
CA GLN A 102 25.57 49.22 -1.15
C GLN A 102 24.54 49.39 -2.28
N SER A 103 24.98 49.28 -3.54
CA SER A 103 24.08 49.34 -4.70
C SER A 103 23.02 48.23 -4.68
N ASN A 104 23.37 47.02 -4.23
CA ASN A 104 22.47 45.88 -4.14
C ASN A 104 21.45 46.01 -3.00
N ILE A 105 21.84 46.61 -1.88
CA ILE A 105 20.92 46.92 -0.78
C ILE A 105 19.93 47.97 -1.27
N LEU A 106 20.42 49.09 -1.82
CA LEU A 106 19.56 50.16 -2.33
C LEU A 106 18.64 49.64 -3.45
N SER A 107 19.11 48.75 -4.33
CA SER A 107 18.29 48.13 -5.38
C SER A 107 17.13 47.28 -4.86
N LYS A 108 17.27 46.71 -3.66
CA LYS A 108 16.25 45.87 -3.03
C LYS A 108 15.40 46.63 -2.01
N THR A 109 15.88 47.74 -1.48
CA THR A 109 15.18 48.50 -0.43
C THR A 109 14.50 49.76 -0.96
N ILE A 110 14.99 50.35 -2.06
CA ILE A 110 14.46 51.60 -2.62
C ILE A 110 13.51 51.36 -3.81
N TYR A 111 13.54 50.17 -4.43
CA TYR A 111 12.73 49.83 -5.61
C TYR A 111 11.49 49.02 -5.28
N GLU A 112 10.79 49.41 -4.21
CA GLU A 112 9.36 49.11 -3.97
C GLU A 112 8.52 50.40 -4.06
N ALA A 113 9.01 51.43 -4.78
CA ALA A 113 8.16 52.47 -5.37
C ALA A 113 7.77 52.12 -6.81
N LYS A 114 7.65 50.81 -7.11
CA LYS A 114 7.19 50.32 -8.43
C LYS A 114 5.69 50.54 -8.54
N THR A 115 5.32 51.79 -8.84
CA THR A 115 3.95 52.31 -9.04
C THR A 115 3.02 52.16 -7.83
N PRO A 116 2.29 53.21 -7.42
CA PRO A 116 1.11 53.04 -6.58
C PRO A 116 0.04 52.33 -7.43
N GLN A 117 0.16 51.01 -7.58
CA GLN A 117 -1.01 50.18 -7.78
C GLN A 117 -1.79 50.36 -6.48
N SER A 118 -2.74 51.29 -6.47
CA SER A 118 -3.73 51.40 -5.41
C SER A 118 -4.16 49.97 -5.06
N PRO A 119 -4.21 49.59 -3.77
CA PRO A 119 -4.62 48.25 -3.40
C PRO A 119 -5.92 47.99 -4.14
N ARG A 120 -5.94 47.01 -5.05
CA ARG A 120 -7.12 46.72 -5.85
C ARG A 120 -8.16 46.20 -4.87
N VAL A 121 -8.99 47.09 -4.35
CA VAL A 121 -10.06 46.76 -3.40
C VAL A 121 -11.10 45.97 -4.18
N VAL A 122 -10.92 44.66 -4.27
CA VAL A 122 -11.91 43.76 -4.85
C VAL A 122 -13.00 43.54 -3.81
N ARG A 123 -14.22 43.98 -4.16
CA ARG A 123 -15.42 43.67 -3.38
C ARG A 123 -15.68 42.16 -3.47
N LEU A 124 -15.51 41.47 -2.34
CA LEU A 124 -15.69 40.02 -2.23
C LEU A 124 -17.15 39.55 -2.39
N TRP A 125 -18.13 40.45 -2.26
CA TRP A 125 -19.55 40.13 -2.35
C TRP A 125 -20.23 40.92 -3.46
N HIS A 126 -20.67 40.21 -4.51
CA HIS A 126 -21.54 40.74 -5.54
C HIS A 126 -22.99 40.75 -5.02
N SER A 127 -23.56 41.94 -4.85
CA SER A 127 -24.90 42.19 -4.27
C SER A 127 -26.07 41.44 -4.95
N LYS A 128 -25.85 40.87 -6.14
CA LYS A 128 -26.86 40.09 -6.87
C LYS A 128 -27.07 38.68 -6.29
N LEU A 129 -26.10 38.10 -5.56
CA LEU A 129 -26.22 36.74 -5.00
C LEU A 129 -27.07 36.68 -3.73
N LEU A 130 -27.13 37.77 -2.95
CA LEU A 130 -27.94 37.85 -1.73
C LEU A 130 -29.44 37.67 -2.00
N LYS A 131 -29.92 38.05 -3.20
CA LYS A 131 -31.33 37.88 -3.58
C LYS A 131 -31.71 36.39 -3.71
N TYR A 132 -30.78 35.55 -4.18
CA TYR A 132 -31.00 34.12 -4.34
C TYR A 132 -30.84 33.35 -3.02
N ALA A 133 -29.96 33.82 -2.13
CA ALA A 133 -29.76 33.23 -0.81
C ALA A 133 -31.07 33.21 0.01
N SER A 134 -31.84 34.31 -0.02
CA SER A 134 -33.14 34.37 0.66
C SER A 134 -34.14 33.34 0.11
N ALA A 135 -34.22 33.17 -1.22
CA ALA A 135 -35.13 32.18 -1.83
C ALA A 135 -34.72 30.74 -1.48
N ALA A 136 -33.42 30.42 -1.52
CA ALA A 136 -32.92 29.10 -1.17
C ALA A 136 -33.26 28.73 0.28
N CYS A 137 -33.16 29.67 1.23
CA CYS A 137 -33.55 29.43 2.62
C CYS A 137 -35.03 29.06 2.76
N PHE A 138 -35.94 29.69 2.00
CA PHE A 138 -37.36 29.31 2.03
C PHE A 138 -37.60 27.91 1.45
N ILE A 139 -36.89 27.53 0.39
CA ILE A 139 -36.98 26.17 -0.17
C ILE A 139 -36.49 25.15 0.85
N ILE A 140 -35.34 25.39 1.49
CA ILE A 140 -34.78 24.51 2.52
C ILE A 140 -35.76 24.42 3.69
N MET A 141 -36.28 25.53 4.20
CA MET A 141 -37.19 25.53 5.35
C MET A 141 -38.50 24.80 5.06
N SER A 142 -39.06 24.98 3.85
CA SER A 142 -40.26 24.27 3.39
C SER A 142 -39.99 22.77 3.25
N ALA A 143 -38.89 22.38 2.58
CA ALA A 143 -38.51 20.99 2.40
C ALA A 143 -38.24 20.27 3.73
N THR A 144 -37.52 20.94 4.65
CA THR A 144 -37.23 20.40 5.98
C THR A 144 -38.52 20.23 6.80
N GLY A 145 -39.46 21.19 6.69
CA GLY A 145 -40.78 21.09 7.31
C GLY A 145 -41.60 19.91 6.78
N VAL A 146 -41.61 19.68 5.46
CA VAL A 146 -42.28 18.52 4.84
C VAL A 146 -41.62 17.20 5.26
N TYR A 147 -40.29 17.17 5.32
CA TYR A 147 -39.53 15.99 5.75
C TYR A 147 -39.85 15.60 7.20
N PHE A 148 -39.84 16.56 8.12
CA PHE A 148 -40.22 16.32 9.51
C PHE A 148 -41.70 15.94 9.65
N TYR A 149 -42.59 16.55 8.85
CA TYR A 149 -44.00 16.17 8.82
C TYR A 149 -44.21 14.72 8.35
N GLN A 150 -43.42 14.24 7.37
CA GLN A 150 -43.43 12.83 6.97
C GLN A 150 -42.91 11.92 8.08
N GLN A 151 -41.87 12.31 8.81
CA GLN A 151 -41.36 11.51 9.95
C GLN A 151 -42.38 11.38 11.09
N HIS A 152 -43.22 12.39 11.31
CA HIS A 152 -44.26 12.35 12.34
C HIS A 152 -45.56 11.64 11.90
N LYS A 153 -45.65 11.14 10.65
CA LYS A 153 -46.72 10.22 10.26
C LYS A 153 -46.35 8.80 10.76
N PRO A 154 -47.19 8.12 11.55
CA PRO A 154 -46.96 6.71 11.85
C PRO A 154 -46.92 5.94 10.52
N ALA A 155 -45.89 5.13 10.33
CA ALA A 155 -45.60 4.43 9.07
C ALA A 155 -46.86 3.73 8.52
N GLN A 156 -47.44 4.29 7.47
CA GLN A 156 -48.27 3.51 6.55
C GLN A 156 -47.31 2.50 5.92
N LYS A 157 -47.48 1.23 6.28
CA LYS A 157 -46.75 0.10 5.71
C LYS A 157 -46.96 0.13 4.19
N LEU A 158 -45.98 0.65 3.45
CA LEU A 158 -45.85 0.34 2.03
C LEU A 158 -45.62 -1.17 1.95
N ALA A 159 -46.39 -1.86 1.11
CA ALA A 159 -46.27 -3.29 0.94
C ALA A 159 -44.87 -3.62 0.39
N TYR A 160 -43.94 -3.99 1.27
CA TYR A 160 -42.57 -4.41 0.95
C TYR A 160 -42.49 -5.80 0.30
N ASN A 161 -43.59 -6.23 -0.34
CA ASN A 161 -43.76 -7.60 -0.83
C ASN A 161 -43.00 -7.86 -2.14
N GLU A 162 -42.48 -6.84 -2.81
CA GLU A 162 -41.77 -7.03 -4.09
C GLU A 162 -40.25 -7.20 -3.93
N LEU A 163 -39.62 -6.61 -2.91
CA LEU A 163 -38.17 -6.62 -2.75
C LEU A 163 -37.66 -7.70 -1.77
N ALA A 164 -38.53 -8.18 -0.88
CA ALA A 164 -38.21 -9.29 0.04
C ALA A 164 -38.36 -10.67 -0.60
N THR A 165 -39.08 -10.78 -1.72
CA THR A 165 -39.37 -12.05 -2.38
C THR A 165 -38.12 -12.66 -3.03
N GLU A 166 -37.20 -11.85 -3.57
CA GLU A 166 -35.97 -12.39 -4.20
C GLU A 166 -34.97 -12.95 -3.19
N GLN A 167 -34.86 -12.38 -1.99
CA GLN A 167 -33.87 -12.82 -1.00
C GLN A 167 -34.38 -13.99 -0.14
N ILE A 168 -35.70 -14.19 -0.05
CA ILE A 168 -36.32 -15.32 0.64
C ILE A 168 -36.35 -16.57 -0.24
N LEU A 169 -36.28 -16.44 -1.58
CA LEU A 169 -36.32 -17.58 -2.49
C LEU A 169 -35.11 -18.53 -2.35
N TYR A 170 -33.97 -18.03 -1.83
CA TYR A 170 -32.75 -18.82 -1.67
C TYR A 170 -32.76 -19.77 -0.46
N ASP A 171 -33.62 -19.54 0.53
CA ASP A 171 -33.67 -20.30 1.79
C ASP A 171 -34.91 -21.21 1.85
N ILE A 172 -35.58 -21.44 0.71
CA ILE A 172 -36.74 -22.33 0.62
C ILE A 172 -36.23 -23.76 0.48
N ASP A 173 -36.59 -24.59 1.45
CA ASP A 173 -36.30 -26.03 1.44
C ASP A 173 -37.00 -26.73 0.26
N GLU A 174 -36.35 -27.73 -0.34
CA GLU A 174 -36.81 -28.41 -1.57
C GLU A 174 -38.20 -29.03 -1.37
N ASP A 175 -38.49 -29.50 -0.16
CA ASP A 175 -39.78 -30.06 0.20
C ASP A 175 -40.93 -29.04 0.13
N VAL A 176 -40.66 -27.76 0.45
CA VAL A 176 -41.65 -26.67 0.39
C VAL A 176 -41.95 -26.27 -1.05
N ILE A 177 -40.93 -26.34 -1.92
CA ILE A 177 -41.07 -26.11 -3.36
C ILE A 177 -41.91 -27.25 -3.98
N ILE A 178 -41.67 -28.50 -3.58
CA ILE A 178 -42.43 -29.67 -4.06
C ILE A 178 -43.90 -29.59 -3.63
N ASP A 179 -44.17 -29.18 -2.40
CA ASP A 179 -45.55 -28.99 -1.92
C ASP A 179 -46.25 -27.85 -2.68
N HIS A 180 -45.56 -26.72 -2.89
CA HIS A 180 -46.14 -25.59 -3.63
C HIS A 180 -46.39 -25.88 -5.11
N ILE A 181 -45.55 -26.70 -5.78
CA ILE A 181 -45.78 -27.10 -7.18
C ILE A 181 -46.89 -28.15 -7.29
N LYS A 182 -47.07 -29.02 -6.29
CA LYS A 182 -48.23 -29.92 -6.25
C LYS A 182 -49.54 -29.16 -6.04
N ASP A 183 -49.51 -28.07 -5.27
CA ASP A 183 -50.69 -27.27 -4.95
C ASP A 183 -51.01 -26.18 -5.99
N ASN A 184 -50.03 -25.71 -6.78
CA ASN A 184 -50.23 -24.71 -7.85
C ASN A 184 -49.91 -25.27 -9.24
N ASP A 185 -50.91 -25.94 -9.80
CA ASP A 185 -50.97 -26.33 -11.21
C ASP A 185 -50.73 -25.11 -12.13
N LEU A 186 -49.82 -25.26 -13.09
CA LEU A 186 -49.24 -24.24 -13.96
C LEU A 186 -50.27 -23.28 -14.59
N GLN A 187 -50.29 -22.01 -14.16
CA GLN A 187 -50.97 -20.95 -14.92
C GLN A 187 -50.05 -19.74 -15.15
N GLN A 188 -49.65 -19.60 -16.41
CA GLN A 188 -48.86 -18.51 -16.97
C GLN A 188 -49.61 -17.16 -16.89
N ALA A 189 -48.95 -16.13 -16.37
CA ALA A 189 -49.49 -14.78 -16.29
C ALA A 189 -49.48 -14.07 -17.64
N LYS A 190 -50.66 -13.54 -18.00
CA LYS A 190 -51.03 -12.77 -19.19
C LYS A 190 -50.41 -11.36 -19.17
N PRO A 191 -49.75 -10.89 -20.25
CA PRO A 191 -49.11 -9.57 -20.24
C PRO A 191 -50.12 -8.42 -20.31
N ALA A 192 -49.76 -7.31 -19.65
CA ALA A 192 -50.59 -6.14 -19.40
C ALA A 192 -50.68 -5.21 -20.63
N ALA A 193 -51.78 -4.45 -20.73
CA ALA A 193 -52.16 -3.66 -21.91
C ALA A 193 -51.16 -2.59 -22.39
N LYS A 194 -50.13 -2.23 -21.60
CA LYS A 194 -49.06 -1.32 -22.01
C LYS A 194 -48.02 -2.00 -22.90
N ASP A 195 -47.76 -3.30 -22.70
CA ASP A 195 -46.79 -4.04 -23.50
C ASP A 195 -47.32 -4.27 -24.91
N VAL A 196 -48.63 -4.51 -25.06
CA VAL A 196 -49.28 -4.65 -26.37
C VAL A 196 -49.16 -3.38 -27.22
N ALA A 197 -49.25 -2.20 -26.59
CA ALA A 197 -49.13 -0.93 -27.31
C ALA A 197 -47.69 -0.69 -27.79
N LEU A 198 -46.70 -1.03 -26.96
CA LEU A 198 -45.29 -0.95 -27.33
C LEU A 198 -44.93 -1.98 -28.41
N GLU A 199 -45.40 -3.21 -28.27
CA GLU A 199 -45.18 -4.30 -29.22
C GLU A 199 -45.75 -3.95 -30.60
N ASN A 200 -46.97 -3.41 -30.65
CA ASN A 200 -47.57 -2.94 -31.90
C ASN A 200 -46.80 -1.75 -32.52
N TYR A 201 -46.26 -0.84 -31.69
CA TYR A 201 -45.43 0.26 -32.18
C TYR A 201 -44.13 -0.24 -32.82
N ILE A 202 -43.50 -1.24 -32.20
CA ILE A 202 -42.27 -1.87 -32.73
C ILE A 202 -42.58 -2.59 -34.05
N LEU A 203 -43.64 -3.40 -34.10
CA LEU A 203 -44.01 -4.17 -35.30
C LEU A 203 -44.47 -3.29 -36.48
N SER A 204 -45.00 -2.11 -36.21
CA SER A 204 -45.48 -1.20 -37.27
C SER A 204 -44.40 -0.28 -37.84
N ASN A 205 -43.38 0.06 -37.05
CA ASN A 205 -42.35 1.01 -37.46
C ASN A 205 -41.00 0.37 -37.78
N TYR A 206 -40.78 -0.88 -37.38
CA TYR A 206 -39.52 -1.58 -37.61
C TYR A 206 -39.76 -2.94 -38.25
N SER A 207 -39.13 -3.19 -39.40
CA SER A 207 -39.11 -4.54 -39.99
C SER A 207 -38.13 -5.43 -39.22
N GLN A 208 -38.43 -6.73 -39.08
CA GLN A 208 -37.56 -7.67 -38.33
C GLN A 208 -36.10 -7.65 -38.78
N ASN A 209 -35.85 -7.38 -40.07
CA ASN A 209 -34.49 -7.28 -40.62
C ASN A 209 -33.76 -5.99 -40.19
N GLU A 210 -34.45 -4.89 -39.92
CA GLU A 210 -33.84 -3.63 -39.46
C GLU A 210 -33.47 -3.64 -37.98
N ILE A 211 -34.24 -4.39 -37.17
CA ILE A 211 -33.97 -4.58 -35.74
C ILE A 211 -32.70 -5.43 -35.55
N ALA A 212 -32.51 -6.45 -36.38
CA ALA A 212 -31.36 -7.36 -36.30
C ALA A 212 -30.07 -6.80 -36.93
N SER A 213 -30.14 -5.74 -37.74
CA SER A 213 -28.98 -5.16 -38.43
C SER A 213 -28.41 -3.90 -37.77
N ASN A 214 -29.05 -3.39 -36.71
CA ASN A 214 -28.56 -2.29 -35.87
C ASN A 214 -28.27 -2.71 -34.42
N LEU A 215 -28.05 -4.01 -34.17
CA LEU A 215 -27.56 -4.55 -32.90
C LEU A 215 -26.14 -5.12 -33.06
#